data_AF-A0A0M1HM53-F1
#
_entry.id   AF-A0A0M1HM53-F1
#
_cell.length_a   1.000
_cell.length_b   1.000
_cell.length_c   1.000
_cell.angle_alpha   90.00
_cell.angle_beta   90.00
_cell.angle_gamma   90.00
#
_symmetry.space_group_name_H-M   'P 1'
#
loop_
_entity.id
_entity.type
_entity.pdbx_description
1 polymer ?
#
loop_
_entity_poly.entity_id
_entity_poly.type
_entity_poly.pdbx_seq_one_letter_code
_entity_poly.pdbx_strand_id
1 'polypeptide(L)'
;MFKKLLLSLLIAVPVIAQAEWEEYSIDGERSYHVDLNRVKIVNEQAQIVSYWTKSVYYKDLTKDTMSVGDYYLTFYYGNCSDRTIAKTIFAIYNKNGDLRNTYNFPKNYEAVLPDSRGEVLLNTICHITFEES
;
A
#
# COMPACT_ATOMS: atom_id res chain seq x y z
N MET A 1 3.31 14.29 -56.42
CA MET A 1 2.67 14.58 -55.10
C MET A 1 3.40 13.76 -54.04
N PHE A 2 4.31 14.39 -53.30
CA PHE A 2 5.20 13.71 -52.35
C PHE A 2 4.42 13.28 -51.09
N LYS A 3 4.30 11.97 -50.90
CA LYS A 3 3.89 11.34 -49.63
C LYS A 3 4.86 11.78 -48.53
N LYS A 4 4.41 12.64 -47.61
CA LYS A 4 5.13 12.89 -46.36
C LYS A 4 4.70 11.82 -45.35
N LEU A 5 5.54 10.80 -45.21
CA LEU A 5 5.46 9.83 -44.12
C LEU A 5 5.94 10.55 -42.85
N LEU A 6 5.01 10.99 -41.99
CA LEU A 6 5.33 11.42 -40.64
C LEU A 6 5.60 10.15 -39.83
N LEU A 7 6.88 9.75 -39.78
CA LEU A 7 7.33 8.68 -38.91
C LEU A 7 7.28 9.22 -37.47
N SER A 8 6.22 8.83 -36.78
CA SER A 8 5.93 9.10 -35.37
C SER A 8 7.08 8.59 -34.50
N LEU A 9 7.78 9.52 -33.86
CA LEU A 9 8.75 9.24 -32.81
C LEU A 9 7.98 8.82 -31.56
N LEU A 10 7.65 7.53 -31.44
CA LEU A 10 7.25 6.91 -30.17
C LEU A 10 8.47 6.92 -29.26
N ILE A 11 8.68 8.02 -28.55
CA ILE A 11 9.56 8.06 -27.41
C ILE A 11 8.91 7.12 -26.39
N ALA A 12 9.38 5.88 -26.34
CA ALA A 12 9.10 4.97 -25.25
C ALA A 12 9.75 5.57 -24.01
N VAL A 13 9.03 6.46 -23.33
CA VAL A 13 9.40 6.92 -21.99
C VAL A 13 9.43 5.64 -21.16
N PRO A 14 10.56 5.26 -20.55
CA PRO A 14 10.55 4.16 -19.61
C PRO A 14 9.54 4.53 -18.54
N VAL A 15 8.48 3.75 -18.41
CA VAL A 15 7.54 3.84 -17.30
C VAL A 15 8.37 3.50 -16.07
N ILE A 16 8.96 4.52 -15.44
CA ILE A 16 9.42 4.39 -14.07
C ILE A 16 8.15 4.03 -13.33
N ALA A 17 8.06 2.78 -12.84
CA ALA A 17 6.93 2.28 -12.08
C ALA A 17 6.76 3.13 -10.82
N GLN A 18 6.04 4.24 -10.97
CA GLN A 18 5.64 5.10 -9.88
C GLN A 18 4.67 4.27 -9.04
N ALA A 19 4.75 4.41 -7.72
CA ALA A 19 3.80 3.73 -6.85
C ALA A 19 2.39 4.19 -7.21
N GLU A 20 1.54 3.24 -7.61
CA GLU A 20 0.14 3.47 -7.92
C GLU A 20 -0.66 3.20 -6.65
N TRP A 21 -0.78 4.25 -5.83
CA TRP A 21 -1.52 4.17 -4.57
C TRP A 21 -3.02 4.25 -4.85
N GLU A 22 -3.73 3.17 -4.57
CA GLU A 22 -5.18 3.06 -4.67
C GLU A 22 -5.83 3.21 -3.29
N GLU A 23 -6.84 4.09 -3.18
CA GLU A 23 -7.58 4.27 -1.94
C GLU A 23 -8.48 3.06 -1.65
N TYR A 24 -8.35 2.46 -0.47
CA TYR A 24 -9.21 1.36 -0.02
C TYR A 24 -10.08 1.73 1.18
N SER A 25 -9.81 2.85 1.85
CA SER A 25 -10.59 3.31 3.00
C SER A 25 -10.32 4.79 3.31
N ILE A 26 -11.25 5.41 4.04
CA ILE A 26 -11.11 6.78 4.56
C ILE A 26 -11.77 6.83 5.95
N ASP A 27 -11.19 7.59 6.87
CA ASP A 27 -11.82 7.93 8.16
C ASP A 27 -11.89 9.45 8.34
N GLY A 28 -12.25 9.92 9.54
CA GLY A 28 -12.44 11.35 9.82
C GLY A 28 -11.21 12.24 9.61
N GLU A 29 -10.01 11.67 9.56
CA GLU A 29 -8.75 12.41 9.45
C GLU A 29 -7.83 11.94 8.31
N ARG A 30 -7.94 10.68 7.90
CA ARG A 30 -6.97 10.03 7.00
C ARG A 30 -7.61 9.27 5.86
N SER A 31 -6.95 9.32 4.70
CA SER A 31 -7.19 8.39 3.59
C SER A 31 -6.15 7.28 3.61
N TYR A 32 -6.59 6.07 3.25
CA TYR A 32 -5.79 4.85 3.32
C TYR A 32 -5.65 4.25 1.94
N HIS A 33 -4.41 3.97 1.58
CA HIS A 33 -4.04 3.55 0.25
C HIS A 33 -3.18 2.29 0.28
N VAL A 34 -3.24 1.51 -0.79
CA VAL A 34 -2.42 0.33 -1.04
C VAL A 34 -1.81 0.43 -2.44
N ASP A 35 -0.61 -0.12 -2.63
CA ASP A 35 -0.02 -0.29 -3.96
C ASP A 35 -0.13 -1.77 -4.35
N LEU A 36 -1.19 -2.14 -5.07
CA LEU A 36 -1.48 -3.51 -5.45
C LEU A 36 -0.41 -4.10 -6.38
N ASN A 37 0.21 -3.26 -7.21
CA ASN A 37 1.30 -3.65 -8.12
C ASN A 37 2.58 -4.05 -7.36
N ARG A 38 2.69 -3.71 -6.07
CA ARG A 38 3.82 -4.08 -5.20
C ARG A 38 3.49 -5.21 -4.23
N VAL A 39 2.32 -5.82 -4.31
CA VAL A 39 2.01 -7.06 -3.58
C VAL A 39 2.96 -8.16 -4.05
N LYS A 40 3.53 -8.90 -3.10
CA LYS A 40 4.41 -10.04 -3.41
C LYS A 40 3.95 -11.28 -2.68
N ILE A 41 3.82 -12.39 -3.39
CA ILE A 41 3.71 -13.72 -2.80
C ILE A 41 5.05 -14.05 -2.13
N VAL A 42 5.03 -14.28 -0.83
CA VAL A 42 6.21 -14.62 -0.01
C VAL A 42 6.29 -16.12 0.22
N ASN A 43 5.13 -16.78 0.35
CA ASN A 43 5.01 -18.23 0.44
C ASN A 43 3.69 -18.64 -0.20
N GLU A 44 3.75 -19.35 -1.32
CA GLU A 44 2.57 -19.75 -2.07
C GLU A 44 1.78 -20.87 -1.35
N GLN A 45 2.48 -21.86 -0.79
CA GLN A 45 1.84 -23.00 -0.11
C GLN A 45 1.07 -22.57 1.15
N ALA A 46 1.61 -21.61 1.90
CA ALA A 46 0.96 -21.04 3.09
C ALA A 46 0.11 -19.81 2.76
N GLN A 47 -0.04 -19.45 1.47
CA GLN A 47 -0.76 -18.27 0.99
C GLN A 47 -0.38 -16.97 1.73
N ILE A 48 0.93 -16.74 1.88
CA ILE A 48 1.47 -15.55 2.54
C ILE A 48 1.88 -14.52 1.49
N VAL A 49 1.38 -13.30 1.67
CA VAL A 49 1.74 -12.12 0.87
C VAL A 49 2.46 -11.08 1.72
N SER A 50 3.17 -10.17 1.07
CA SER A 50 3.63 -8.92 1.66
C SER A 50 3.19 -7.73 0.83
N TYR A 51 2.88 -6.62 1.49
CA TYR A 51 2.33 -5.43 0.85
C TYR A 51 2.60 -4.17 1.67
N TRP A 52 2.54 -3.01 1.00
CA TRP A 52 2.66 -1.70 1.61
C TRP A 52 1.31 -0.99 1.64
N THR A 53 1.03 -0.30 2.73
CA THR A 53 -0.05 0.67 2.81
C THR A 53 0.49 2.06 3.06
N LYS A 54 -0.18 3.09 2.54
CA LYS A 54 0.08 4.51 2.83
C LYS A 54 -1.15 5.11 3.50
N SER A 55 -0.95 5.88 4.56
CA SER A 55 -2.03 6.65 5.19
C SER A 55 -1.68 8.12 5.22
N VAL A 56 -2.54 8.96 4.64
CA VAL A 56 -2.29 10.39 4.47
C VAL A 56 -3.26 11.19 5.33
N TYR A 57 -2.74 12.08 6.17
CA TYR A 57 -3.54 13.00 6.96
C TYR A 57 -4.07 14.11 6.07
N TYR A 58 -5.39 14.22 5.94
CA TYR A 58 -6.04 15.30 5.19
C TYR A 58 -6.76 16.30 6.11
N LYS A 59 -6.93 15.94 7.39
CA LYS A 59 -7.34 16.83 8.48
C LYS A 59 -6.45 16.58 9.70
N ASP A 60 -6.38 17.60 10.56
CA ASP A 60 -5.68 17.59 11.84
C ASP A 60 -6.71 17.94 12.92
N LEU A 61 -7.41 16.91 13.43
CA LEU A 61 -8.44 17.06 14.48
C LEU A 61 -7.91 16.60 15.85
N THR A 62 -6.92 15.71 15.85
CA THR A 62 -6.23 15.19 17.02
C THR A 62 -4.94 15.97 17.26
N LYS A 63 -4.72 16.45 18.49
CA LYS A 63 -3.44 17.09 18.87
C LYS A 63 -2.33 16.05 19.02
N ASP A 64 -1.85 15.51 17.91
CA ASP A 64 -0.66 14.67 17.84
C ASP A 64 0.51 15.43 17.19
N THR A 65 1.56 14.72 16.79
CA THR A 65 2.72 15.32 16.11
C THR A 65 2.60 15.32 14.59
N MET A 66 1.44 14.98 14.04
CA MET A 66 1.16 14.91 12.61
C MET A 66 0.50 16.20 12.17
N SER A 67 0.68 16.54 10.89
CA SER A 67 0.03 17.70 10.28
C SER A 67 -0.62 17.30 8.98
N VAL A 68 -1.52 18.14 8.46
CA VAL A 68 -2.13 17.93 7.14
C VAL A 68 -1.04 17.75 6.08
N GLY A 69 -1.14 16.65 5.33
CA GLY A 69 -0.20 16.22 4.30
C GLY A 69 0.87 15.24 4.79
N ASP A 70 1.13 15.17 6.11
CA ASP A 70 2.00 14.14 6.65
C ASP A 70 1.38 12.75 6.42
N TYR A 71 2.23 11.74 6.33
CA TYR A 71 1.79 10.39 6.04
C TYR A 71 2.68 9.36 6.70
N TYR A 72 2.19 8.13 6.77
CA TYR A 72 3.02 6.99 7.13
C TYR A 72 2.86 5.85 6.14
N LEU A 73 3.94 5.09 5.97
CA LEU A 73 3.97 3.83 5.25
C LEU A 73 4.04 2.68 6.25
N THR A 74 3.25 1.64 6.01
CA THR A 74 3.30 0.42 6.80
C THR A 74 3.56 -0.78 5.91
N PHE A 75 4.52 -1.62 6.29
CA PHE A 75 4.79 -2.89 5.63
C PHE A 75 4.14 -4.03 6.41
N TYR A 76 3.33 -4.82 5.72
CA TYR A 76 2.61 -5.94 6.28
C TYR A 76 3.01 -7.25 5.61
N TYR A 77 2.87 -8.33 6.37
CA TYR A 77 2.66 -9.67 5.85
C TYR A 77 1.22 -10.08 6.15
N GLY A 78 0.52 -10.63 5.16
CA GLY A 78 -0.82 -11.21 5.32
C GLY A 78 -0.75 -12.71 5.08
N ASN A 79 -1.35 -13.51 5.94
CA ASN A 79 -1.58 -14.93 5.73
C ASN A 79 -3.06 -15.11 5.36
N CYS A 80 -3.31 -15.45 4.09
CA CYS A 80 -4.65 -15.55 3.52
C CYS A 80 -5.42 -16.79 3.99
N SER A 81 -4.70 -17.88 4.33
CA SER A 81 -5.32 -19.10 4.84
C SER A 81 -5.81 -18.93 6.27
N ASP A 82 -4.98 -18.32 7.15
CA ASP A 82 -5.28 -18.18 8.57
C ASP A 82 -5.96 -16.85 8.93
N ARG A 83 -6.12 -15.93 7.96
CA ARG A 83 -6.66 -14.57 8.16
C ARG A 83 -5.94 -13.82 9.28
N THR A 84 -4.61 -13.85 9.23
CA THR A 84 -3.74 -13.13 10.17
C THR A 84 -2.84 -12.14 9.45
N ILE A 85 -2.45 -11.07 10.16
CA ILE A 85 -1.52 -10.05 9.65
C ILE A 85 -0.36 -9.86 10.63
N ALA A 86 0.80 -9.53 10.08
CA ALA A 86 1.95 -9.07 10.84
C ALA A 86 2.40 -7.71 10.30
N LYS A 87 2.42 -6.70 11.16
CA LYS A 87 3.03 -5.40 10.87
C LYS A 87 4.53 -5.48 11.18
N THR A 88 5.39 -5.14 10.24
CA THR A 88 6.85 -5.24 10.44
C THR A 88 7.59 -3.92 10.33
N ILE A 89 7.10 -2.96 9.54
CA ILE A 89 7.71 -1.63 9.39
C ILE A 89 6.63 -0.57 9.49
N PHE A 90 6.88 0.49 10.25
CA PHE A 90 6.07 1.71 10.29
C PHE A 90 6.99 2.92 10.12
N ALA A 91 6.87 3.63 9.01
CA ALA A 91 7.73 4.76 8.66
C ALA A 91 6.89 6.04 8.51
N ILE A 92 7.23 7.08 9.26
CA ILE A 92 6.52 8.36 9.30
C ILE A 92 7.28 9.37 8.44
N TYR A 93 6.55 10.08 7.60
CA TYR A 93 7.06 11.10 6.70
C TYR A 93 6.33 12.42 6.93
N ASN A 94 7.04 13.53 6.76
CA ASN A 94 6.37 14.81 6.61
C ASN A 94 5.74 14.93 5.20
N LYS A 95 4.90 15.96 5.00
CA LYS A 95 4.28 16.25 3.70
C LYS A 95 5.26 16.49 2.53
N ASN A 96 6.51 16.83 2.81
CA ASN A 96 7.54 17.03 1.79
C ASN A 96 8.18 15.70 1.35
N GLY A 97 7.87 14.61 2.05
CA GLY A 97 8.45 13.29 1.81
C GLY A 97 9.73 13.01 2.60
N ASP A 98 10.09 13.86 3.56
CA ASP A 98 11.24 13.59 4.43
C ASP A 98 10.86 12.56 5.50
N LEU A 99 11.70 11.54 5.65
CA LEU A 99 11.54 10.54 6.69
C LEU A 99 11.78 11.16 8.06
N ARG A 100 10.77 11.11 8.93
CA ARG A 100 10.84 11.59 10.32
C ARG A 100 11.27 10.49 11.27
N ASN A 101 10.69 9.30 11.13
CA ASN A 101 11.01 8.17 12.00
C ASN A 101 10.65 6.82 11.35
N THR A 102 11.30 5.75 11.78
CA THR A 102 10.99 4.37 11.39
C THR A 102 11.01 3.45 12.60
N TYR A 103 9.99 2.61 12.70
CA TYR A 103 9.87 1.58 13.72
C TYR A 103 9.84 0.21 13.04
N ASN A 104 10.65 -0.71 13.55
CA ASN A 104 10.66 -2.10 13.12
C ASN A 104 10.03 -2.96 14.21
N PHE A 105 9.18 -3.90 13.80
CA PHE A 105 8.51 -4.83 14.70
C PHE A 105 8.91 -6.26 14.30
N PRO A 106 9.02 -7.18 15.27
CA PRO A 106 9.15 -8.60 14.96
C PRO A 106 7.91 -9.04 14.16
N LYS A 107 8.11 -10.01 13.25
CA LYS A 107 7.02 -10.56 12.44
C LYS A 107 6.17 -11.50 13.30
N ASN A 108 5.23 -10.92 14.03
CA ASN A 108 4.25 -11.62 14.84
C ASN A 108 2.88 -11.51 14.15
N TYR A 109 2.31 -12.67 13.80
CA TYR A 109 0.98 -12.73 13.19
C TYR A 109 -0.09 -12.60 14.28
N GLU A 110 -1.00 -11.67 14.05
CA GLU A 110 -2.16 -11.42 14.90
C GLU A 110 -3.43 -11.62 14.07
N ALA A 111 -4.50 -12.06 14.73
CA ALA A 111 -5.80 -12.19 14.08
C ALA A 111 -6.24 -10.84 13.51
N VAL A 112 -6.73 -10.85 12.28
CA VAL A 112 -7.35 -9.67 11.71
C VAL A 112 -8.67 -9.41 12.44
N LEU A 113 -8.89 -8.16 12.85
CA LEU A 113 -10.13 -7.78 13.51
C LEU A 113 -11.30 -7.83 12.51
N PRO A 114 -12.43 -8.49 12.84
CA PRO A 114 -13.63 -8.46 12.02
C PRO A 114 -14.15 -7.03 11.82
N ASP A 115 -14.80 -6.79 10.68
CA ASP A 115 -15.37 -5.51 10.27
C ASP A 115 -14.36 -4.35 10.26
N SER A 116 -13.06 -4.68 10.19
CA SER A 116 -12.00 -3.70 10.14
C SER A 116 -11.56 -3.42 8.71
N ARG A 117 -11.02 -2.22 8.49
CA ARG A 117 -10.35 -1.90 7.22
C ARG A 117 -9.19 -2.85 6.89
N GLY A 118 -8.59 -3.47 7.91
CA GLY A 118 -7.53 -4.48 7.73
C GLY A 118 -8.09 -5.79 7.14
N GLU A 119 -9.30 -6.19 7.55
CA GLU A 119 -10.01 -7.34 7.00
C GLU A 119 -10.38 -7.10 5.54
N VAL A 120 -10.99 -5.96 5.23
CA VAL A 120 -11.35 -5.59 3.86
C VAL A 120 -10.13 -5.66 2.95
N LEU A 121 -9.04 -5.00 3.34
CA LEU A 121 -7.82 -4.98 2.53
C LEU A 121 -7.19 -6.37 2.37
N LEU A 122 -7.07 -7.14 3.46
CA LEU A 122 -6.50 -8.49 3.37
C LEU A 122 -7.34 -9.37 2.44
N ASN A 123 -8.66 -9.33 2.56
CA ASN A 123 -9.56 -10.11 1.72
C ASN A 123 -9.42 -9.74 0.25
N THR A 124 -9.37 -8.45 -0.08
CA THR A 124 -9.12 -7.98 -1.45
C THR A 124 -7.79 -8.52 -1.98
N ILE A 125 -6.69 -8.35 -1.24
CA ILE A 125 -5.37 -8.82 -1.67
C ILE A 125 -5.36 -10.36 -1.85
N CYS A 126 -5.97 -11.11 -0.94
CA CYS A 126 -6.01 -12.56 -1.02
C CYS A 126 -6.80 -13.05 -2.23
N HIS A 127 -7.95 -12.42 -2.51
CA HIS A 127 -8.80 -12.75 -3.65
C HIS A 127 -8.06 -12.55 -4.98
N ILE A 128 -7.49 -11.37 -5.19
CA ILE A 128 -6.76 -11.05 -6.44
C ILE A 128 -5.50 -11.91 -6.61
N THR A 129 -4.89 -12.38 -5.52
CA THR A 129 -3.58 -13.05 -5.56
C THR A 129 -3.70 -14.56 -5.71
N PHE A 130 -4.73 -15.18 -5.12
CA PHE A 130 -4.83 -16.64 -5.02
C PHE A 130 -6.17 -17.22 -5.50
N GLU A 131 -7.20 -16.41 -5.70
CA GLU A 131 -8.52 -16.87 -6.12
C GLU A 131 -8.84 -16.48 -7.57
N GLU A 132 -8.35 -15.33 -8.04
CA GLU A 132 -8.46 -14.87 -9.44
C GLU A 132 -7.22 -15.15 -10.30
N SER A 133 -6.20 -15.81 -9.75
CA SER A 133 -4.91 -16.11 -10.39
C SER A 133 -4.90 -17.41 -11.21
#